data_AF-A0A1F7LRS8-F1
#
_entry.id   AF-A0A1F7LRS8-F1
#
_cell.length_a   1.000
_cell.length_b   1.000
_cell.length_c   1.000
_cell.angle_alpha   90.00
_cell.angle_beta   90.00
_cell.angle_gamma   90.00
#
_symmetry.space_group_name_H-M   'P 1'
#
loop_
_entity.id
_entity.type
_entity.pdbx_description
1 polymer ?
#
loop_
_entity_poly.entity_id
_entity_poly.type
_entity_poly.pdbx_seq_one_letter_code
_entity_poly.pdbx_strand_id
1 'polypeptide(L)'
;MPVTVYIPTPFRRATNDHDRVELRATTVGGLLDELERAHAGLKGLVRGQGGDVHHHVNIYVNSEAIEALQGLQTPLKDGDEVAIIPALAGGAR
;
A
#
# COMPACT_ATOMS: atom_id res chain seq x y z
N MET A 1 -1.89 -5.83 -15.53
CA MET A 1 -0.54 -5.42 -15.12
C MET A 1 -0.43 -5.78 -13.64
N PRO A 2 0.04 -6.99 -13.29
CA PRO A 2 0.39 -7.33 -11.92
C PRO A 2 1.39 -6.34 -11.31
N VAL A 3 1.09 -5.93 -10.10
CA VAL A 3 1.90 -5.09 -9.22
C VAL A 3 2.03 -5.84 -7.90
N THR A 4 3.24 -5.88 -7.33
CA THR A 4 3.46 -6.55 -6.05
C THR A 4 3.32 -5.56 -4.92
N VAL A 5 2.48 -5.85 -3.94
CA VAL A 5 2.30 -5.01 -2.74
C VAL A 5 2.95 -5.67 -1.55
N TYR A 6 3.96 -5.02 -0.97
CA TYR A 6 4.60 -5.44 0.26
C TYR A 6 3.78 -4.98 1.48
N ILE A 7 3.42 -5.96 2.32
CA ILE A 7 2.61 -5.78 3.52
C ILE A 7 3.51 -5.90 4.76
N PRO A 8 3.64 -4.82 5.55
CA PRO A 8 4.48 -4.80 6.74
C PRO A 8 3.86 -5.66 7.83
N THR A 9 4.69 -6.19 8.74
CA THR A 9 4.26 -7.10 9.82
C THR A 9 3.00 -6.66 10.58
N PRO A 10 2.82 -5.36 10.95
CA PRO A 10 1.61 -4.93 11.65
C PRO A 10 0.31 -5.13 10.87
N PHE A 11 0.38 -5.17 9.54
CA PHE A 11 -0.77 -5.28 8.64
C PHE A 11 -0.97 -6.70 8.12
N ARG A 12 -0.03 -7.63 8.35
CA ARG A 12 -0.12 -9.01 7.85
C ARG A 12 -1.35 -9.76 8.35
N ARG A 13 -1.80 -9.51 9.58
CA ARG A 13 -3.05 -10.11 10.09
C ARG A 13 -4.29 -9.71 9.27
N ALA A 14 -4.28 -8.52 8.66
CA ALA A 14 -5.36 -8.07 7.79
C ALA A 14 -5.29 -8.68 6.38
N THR A 15 -4.14 -9.25 6.00
CA THR A 15 -3.88 -9.89 4.71
C THR A 15 -3.68 -11.41 4.82
N ASN A 16 -4.30 -12.07 5.80
CA ASN A 16 -4.16 -13.52 6.04
C ASN A 16 -2.70 -13.99 6.16
N ASP A 17 -1.87 -13.19 6.83
CA ASP A 17 -0.43 -13.41 7.03
C ASP A 17 0.43 -13.38 5.75
N HIS A 18 -0.13 -12.93 4.61
CA HIS A 18 0.63 -12.67 3.40
C HIS A 18 1.48 -11.39 3.55
N ASP A 19 2.78 -11.52 3.33
CA ASP A 19 3.74 -10.42 3.29
C ASP A 19 3.82 -9.74 1.91
N ARG A 20 3.35 -10.43 0.87
CA ARG A 20 3.21 -9.91 -0.49
C ARG A 20 1.85 -10.28 -1.07
N VAL A 21 1.21 -9.30 -1.70
CA VAL A 21 -0.06 -9.47 -2.40
C VAL A 21 0.10 -8.98 -3.83
N GLU A 22 -0.22 -9.82 -4.80
CA GLU A 22 -0.22 -9.45 -6.21
C GLU A 22 -1.60 -8.92 -6.61
N LEU A 23 -1.65 -7.68 -7.10
CA LEU A 23 -2.88 -7.02 -7.53
C LEU A 23 -2.70 -6.39 -8.90
N ARG A 24 -3.80 -6.04 -9.56
CA ARG A 24 -3.78 -5.36 -10.85
C ARG A 24 -4.33 -3.96 -10.70
N ALA A 25 -3.52 -2.95 -10.98
CA ALA A 25 -3.92 -1.57 -10.94
C ALA A 25 -3.12 -0.72 -11.93
N THR A 26 -3.68 0.42 -12.32
CA THR A 26 -3.02 1.40 -13.20
C THR A 26 -2.43 2.57 -12.43
N THR A 27 -2.88 2.81 -11.19
CA THR A 27 -2.40 3.87 -10.31
C THR A 27 -2.33 3.38 -8.87
N VAL A 28 -1.58 4.08 -8.03
CA VAL A 28 -1.51 3.81 -6.58
C VAL A 28 -2.89 3.86 -5.93
N GLY A 29 -3.72 4.84 -6.28
CA GLY A 29 -5.09 4.94 -5.77
C GLY A 29 -5.93 3.72 -6.11
N GLY A 30 -5.91 3.30 -7.38
CA GLY A 30 -6.61 2.08 -7.82
C GLY A 30 -6.06 0.81 -7.16
N LEU A 31 -4.76 0.76 -6.90
CA LEU A 31 -4.14 -0.37 -6.20
C LEU A 31 -4.65 -0.46 -4.75
N LEU A 32 -4.75 0.66 -4.06
CA LEU A 32 -5.28 0.70 -2.69
C LEU A 32 -6.77 0.34 -2.66
N ASP A 33 -7.56 0.78 -3.65
CA ASP A 33 -8.97 0.41 -3.78
C ASP A 33 -9.12 -1.12 -3.94
N GLU A 34 -8.33 -1.74 -4.81
CA GLU A 34 -8.34 -3.19 -5.01
C GLU A 34 -7.82 -3.95 -3.77
N LEU A 35 -6.80 -3.40 -3.10
CA LEU A 35 -6.26 -3.97 -1.87
C LEU A 35 -7.30 -3.98 -0.74
N GLU A 36 -8.04 -2.87 -0.56
CA GLU A 36 -9.13 -2.80 0.43
C GLU A 36 -10.32 -3.69 0.07
N ARG A 37 -10.60 -3.88 -1.22
CA ARG A 37 -11.63 -4.81 -1.70
C ARG A 37 -11.25 -6.26 -1.42
N ALA A 38 -10.00 -6.63 -1.66
CA ALA A 38 -9.48 -7.97 -1.38
C ALA A 38 -9.33 -8.23 0.13
N HIS A 39 -8.97 -7.19 0.90
CA HIS A 39 -8.66 -7.27 2.32
C HIS A 39 -9.33 -6.14 3.10
N ALA A 40 -10.62 -6.33 3.42
CA ALA A 40 -11.42 -5.34 4.16
C ALA A 40 -10.82 -4.94 5.53
N GLY A 41 -9.96 -5.78 6.12
CA GLY A 41 -9.26 -5.48 7.36
C GLY A 41 -8.21 -4.36 7.27
N LEU A 42 -7.79 -3.97 6.06
CA LEU A 42 -6.87 -2.85 5.83
C LEU A 42 -7.57 -1.49 5.77
N LYS A 43 -8.90 -1.49 5.63
CA LYS A 43 -9.70 -0.27 5.53
C LYS A 43 -9.58 0.53 6.83
N GLY A 44 -9.22 1.81 6.71
CA GLY A 44 -8.98 2.67 7.87
C GLY A 44 -7.56 2.56 8.46
N LEU A 45 -6.77 1.55 8.08
CA LEU A 45 -5.35 1.44 8.47
C LEU A 45 -4.45 2.13 7.44
N VAL A 46 -4.68 1.86 6.15
CA VAL A 46 -3.87 2.38 5.04
C VAL A 46 -4.44 3.69 4.50
N ARG A 47 -5.77 3.83 4.45
CA ARG A 47 -6.47 5.04 4.02
C ARG A 47 -7.30 5.65 5.13
N GLY A 48 -7.36 6.98 5.16
CA GLY A 48 -8.24 7.74 6.05
C GLY A 48 -9.69 7.78 5.55
N GLN A 49 -10.57 8.43 6.33
CA GLN A 49 -11.99 8.55 5.98
C GLN A 49 -12.28 9.32 4.67
N GLY A 50 -11.35 10.20 4.25
CA GLY A 50 -11.46 10.95 3.00
C GLY A 50 -11.05 10.17 1.74
N GLY A 51 -10.53 8.95 1.88
CA GLY A 51 -9.93 8.19 0.77
C GLY A 51 -8.47 8.54 0.49
N ASP A 52 -7.88 9.47 1.24
CA ASP A 52 -6.45 9.77 1.22
C ASP A 52 -5.63 8.72 1.98
N VAL A 53 -4.32 8.67 1.71
CA VAL A 53 -3.39 7.85 2.48
C VAL A 53 -3.38 8.32 3.93
N HIS A 54 -3.40 7.37 4.87
CA HIS A 54 -3.38 7.69 6.28
C HIS A 54 -2.04 8.32 6.66
N HIS A 55 -2.04 9.40 7.45
CA HIS A 55 -0.82 10.15 7.87
C HIS A 55 0.22 9.32 8.64
N HIS A 56 -0.15 8.11 9.08
CA HIS A 56 0.76 7.16 9.73
C HIS A 56 1.29 6.09 8.77
N VAL A 57 1.08 6.26 7.47
CA VAL A 57 1.45 5.29 6.44
C VAL A 57 2.14 6.02 5.31
N ASN A 58 3.35 5.57 5.01
CA ASN A 58 4.11 5.99 3.85
C ASN A 58 3.99 4.91 2.79
N ILE A 59 3.81 5.32 1.54
CA ILE A 59 3.72 4.42 0.40
C ILE A 59 4.88 4.72 -0.53
N TYR A 60 5.54 3.67 -0.98
CA TYR A 60 6.65 3.74 -1.91
C TYR A 60 6.33 2.93 -3.15
N VAL A 61 6.71 3.42 -4.33
CA VAL A 61 6.71 2.70 -5.60
C VAL A 61 8.16 2.55 -6.03
N ASN A 62 8.66 1.32 -6.18
CA ASN A 62 10.05 1.04 -6.55
C ASN A 62 11.09 1.82 -5.72
N SER A 63 10.90 1.87 -4.40
CA SER A 63 11.72 2.63 -3.43
C SER A 63 11.58 4.16 -3.46
N GLU A 64 10.67 4.72 -4.26
CA GLU A 64 10.40 6.16 -4.29
C GLU A 64 9.07 6.48 -3.60
N ALA A 65 9.06 7.46 -2.69
CA ALA A 65 7.86 7.83 -1.95
C ALA A 65 6.83 8.49 -2.88
N ILE A 66 5.57 8.10 -2.79
CA ILE A 66 4.52 8.68 -3.66
C ILE A 66 4.32 10.18 -3.43
N GLU A 67 4.73 10.70 -2.26
CA GLU A 67 4.73 12.12 -1.91
C GLU A 67 5.67 12.95 -2.79
N ALA A 68 6.77 12.35 -3.25
CA ALA A 68 7.69 12.96 -4.21
C ALA A 68 7.25 12.76 -5.68
N LEU A 69 6.28 11.88 -5.92
CA LEU A 69 5.71 11.55 -7.22
C LEU A 69 4.39 12.30 -7.43
N GLN A 70 3.33 11.57 -7.83
CA GLN A 70 1.99 12.12 -8.08
C GLN A 70 0.97 11.66 -7.03
N GLY A 71 1.43 11.24 -5.85
CA GLY A 71 0.59 10.72 -4.78
C GLY A 71 -0.22 9.50 -5.23
N LEU A 72 -1.52 9.51 -4.95
CA LEU A 72 -2.46 8.46 -5.38
C LEU A 72 -2.60 8.36 -6.91
N GLN A 73 -2.29 9.41 -7.65
CA GLN A 73 -2.35 9.40 -9.12
C GLN A 73 -1.07 8.84 -9.75
N THR A 74 -0.07 8.45 -8.94
CA THR A 74 1.17 7.86 -9.45
C THR A 74 0.85 6.63 -10.30
N PRO A 75 1.22 6.62 -11.59
CA PRO A 75 0.96 5.52 -12.49
C PRO A 75 1.82 4.32 -12.13
N LEU A 76 1.23 3.13 -12.18
CA LEU A 76 1.89 1.87 -11.93
C LEU A 76 2.09 1.11 -13.24
N LYS A 77 3.22 0.43 -13.34
CA LYS A 77 3.61 -0.43 -14.46
C LYS A 77 3.61 -1.89 -14.04
N ASP A 78 3.63 -2.74 -15.05
CA ASP A 78 3.76 -4.18 -14.85
C ASP A 78 5.09 -4.50 -14.17
N GLY A 79 5.04 -5.26 -13.07
CA GLY A 79 6.21 -5.62 -12.28
C GLY A 79 6.67 -4.56 -11.28
N ASP A 80 5.97 -3.43 -11.14
CA ASP A 80 6.27 -2.47 -10.07
C ASP A 80 6.04 -3.09 -8.68
N GLU A 81 6.84 -2.67 -7.72
CA GLU A 81 6.70 -3.04 -6.32
C GLU A 81 6.23 -1.83 -5.50
N VAL A 82 5.11 -1.99 -4.80
CA VAL A 82 4.55 -0.98 -3.91
C VAL A 82 4.73 -1.42 -2.47
N ALA A 83 5.42 -0.62 -1.66
CA ALA A 83 5.63 -0.91 -0.25
C ALA A 83 4.79 0.00 0.63
N ILE A 84 4.03 -0.61 1.54
CA ILE A 84 3.27 0.09 2.56
C ILE A 84 4.10 0.07 3.86
N ILE A 85 4.53 1.23 4.33
CA ILE A 85 5.39 1.34 5.51
C ILE A 85 4.67 2.19 6.57
N PRO A 86 4.38 1.65 7.77
CA PRO A 86 3.85 2.47 8.84
C PRO A 86 4.93 3.46 9.30
N ALA A 87 4.57 4.74 9.48
CA ALA A 87 5.46 5.77 10.02
C ALA A 87 6.01 5.41 11.42
N LEU A 88 5.31 4.53 12.14
CA LEU A 88 5.69 4.01 13.45
C LEU A 88 6.65 2.80 13.39
N ALA A 89 7.06 2.34 12.20
CA ALA A 89 7.96 1.19 12.03
C ALA A 89 9.43 1.55 12.35
N GLY A 90 9.69 2.20 13.49
CA GLY A 90 10.98 2.17 14.18
C GLY A 90 11.02 0.89 15.00
N GLY A 91 11.73 -0.12 14.50
CA GLY A 91 11.65 -1.51 14.93
C GLY A 91 11.73 -1.73 16.45
N ALA A 92 10.77 -2.51 16.97
CA ALA A 92 11.02 -3.32 18.15
C ALA A 92 12.04 -4.40 17.74
N ARG A 93 13.23 -4.36 18.35
CA ARG A 93 14.22 -5.43 18.30
C ARG A 93 13.70 -6.68 19.00
#